data_AF-A0A2X2K091-F1
#
_entry.id   AF-A0A2X2K091-F1
#
_cell.length_a   1.000
_cell.length_b   1.000
_cell.length_c   1.000
_cell.angle_alpha   90.00
_cell.angle_beta   90.00
_cell.angle_gamma   90.00
#
_symmetry.space_group_name_H-M   'P 1'
#
loop_
_entity.id
_entity.type
_entity.pdbx_description
1 polymer ?
#
loop_
_entity_poly.entity_id
_entity_poly.type
_entity_poly.pdbx_seq_one_letter_code
_entity_poly.pdbx_strand_id
1 'polypeptide(L)'
;MMQKLIAQIEKGKPFFEKLSRNIYLRAIRDGFISAMPVILFSSIFLLIAYVPNIFGFKWDKGMEAILMKPYNYTMGLVAFLVAGTTAKSLTDSFNRKLESTNQINFISTMLAAMCGFLFLASDPAKDGGFLSAFMGTKGLLTAFLSAFVTVIVL
;
A
#
# COMPACT_ATOMS: atom_id res chain seq x y z
N MET A 1 -12.01 -27.67 -22.55
CA MET A 1 -11.08 -26.55 -22.31
C MET A 1 -11.05 -26.15 -20.84
N MET A 2 -12.21 -25.90 -20.22
CA MET A 2 -12.37 -25.54 -18.80
C MET A 2 -11.78 -26.57 -17.81
N GLN A 3 -12.00 -27.87 -18.05
CA GLN A 3 -11.44 -28.97 -17.24
C GLN A 3 -9.90 -29.02 -17.26
N LYS A 4 -9.25 -28.71 -18.40
CA LYS A 4 -7.78 -28.66 -18.50
C LYS A 4 -7.20 -27.45 -17.75
N LEU A 5 -7.93 -26.34 -17.77
CA LEU A 5 -7.56 -25.11 -17.07
C LEU A 5 -7.66 -25.31 -15.54
N ILE A 6 -8.73 -25.98 -15.08
CA ILE A 6 -8.91 -26.36 -13.67
C ILE A 6 -7.80 -27.32 -13.23
N ALA A 7 -7.48 -28.35 -14.01
CA ALA A 7 -6.40 -29.28 -13.69
C ALA A 7 -5.01 -28.60 -13.63
N GLN A 8 -4.76 -27.59 -14.47
CA GLN A 8 -3.52 -26.80 -14.38
C GLN A 8 -3.48 -25.89 -13.15
N ILE A 9 -4.62 -25.28 -12.77
CA ILE A 9 -4.74 -24.49 -11.54
C ILE A 9 -4.55 -25.37 -10.30
N GLU A 10 -5.18 -26.55 -10.25
CA GLU A 10 -5.05 -27.51 -9.15
C GLU A 10 -3.61 -28.01 -8.99
N LYS A 11 -2.90 -28.24 -10.09
CA LYS A 11 -1.48 -28.62 -10.08
C LYS A 11 -0.59 -27.49 -9.54
N GLY A 12 -0.97 -26.23 -9.76
CA GLY A 12 -0.30 -25.05 -9.20
C GLY A 12 -0.71 -24.70 -7.77
N LYS A 13 -1.87 -25.17 -7.30
CA LYS A 13 -2.42 -24.88 -5.97
C LYS A 13 -1.44 -25.10 -4.81
N PRO A 14 -0.71 -26.22 -4.69
CA PRO A 14 0.26 -26.41 -3.60
C PRO A 14 1.44 -25.42 -3.67
N PHE A 15 1.81 -24.96 -4.87
CA PHE A 15 2.83 -23.91 -5.04
C PHE A 15 2.29 -22.55 -4.57
N PHE A 16 1.08 -22.16 -5.00
CA PHE A 16 0.45 -20.92 -4.54
C PHE A 16 0.17 -20.93 -3.03
N GLU A 17 -0.15 -22.07 -2.44
CA GLU A 17 -0.29 -22.21 -0.99
C GLU A 17 1.04 -22.01 -0.28
N LYS A 18 2.14 -22.61 -0.75
CA LYS A 18 3.49 -22.37 -0.17
C LYS A 18 3.92 -20.91 -0.34
N LEU A 19 3.70 -20.34 -1.51
CA LEU A 19 4.04 -18.96 -1.83
C LEU A 19 3.23 -17.96 -0.98
N SER A 20 1.93 -18.18 -0.84
CA SER A 20 1.05 -17.32 -0.04
C SER A 20 1.27 -17.44 1.47
N ARG A 21 1.92 -18.52 1.93
CA ARG A 21 2.37 -18.70 3.33
C ARG A 21 3.71 -18.00 3.63
N ASN A 22 4.42 -17.51 2.62
CA ASN A 22 5.64 -16.73 2.83
C ASN A 22 5.31 -15.44 3.62
N ILE A 23 6.06 -15.19 4.69
CA ILE A 23 5.89 -14.02 5.57
C ILE A 23 5.97 -12.69 4.82
N TYR A 24 6.80 -12.58 3.77
CA TYR A 24 6.96 -11.35 3.01
C TYR A 24 5.72 -11.04 2.15
N LEU A 25 5.19 -12.04 1.45
CA LEU A 25 3.98 -11.89 0.63
C LEU A 25 2.73 -11.74 1.48
N ARG A 26 2.70 -12.38 2.66
CA ARG A 26 1.67 -12.13 3.67
C ARG A 26 1.76 -10.69 4.18
N ALA A 27 2.95 -10.19 4.52
CA ALA A 27 3.13 -8.82 4.99
C ALA A 27 2.69 -7.78 3.96
N ILE A 28 2.99 -7.97 2.67
CA ILE A 28 2.49 -7.10 1.60
C ILE A 28 0.96 -7.06 1.60
N ARG A 29 0.32 -8.23 1.64
CA ARG A 29 -1.14 -8.34 1.63
C ARG A 29 -1.77 -7.67 2.84
N ASP A 30 -1.24 -7.97 4.02
CA ASP A 30 -1.75 -7.44 5.29
C ASP A 30 -1.49 -5.93 5.40
N GLY A 31 -0.35 -5.46 4.87
CA GLY A 31 -0.03 -4.04 4.74
C GLY A 31 -1.02 -3.31 3.83
N PHE A 32 -1.38 -3.91 2.70
CA PHE A 32 -2.43 -3.39 1.80
C PHE A 32 -3.80 -3.35 2.46
N ILE A 33 -4.19 -4.43 3.15
CA ILE A 33 -5.47 -4.50 3.88
C ILE A 33 -5.54 -3.40 4.95
N SER A 34 -4.42 -3.12 5.62
CA SER A 34 -4.33 -2.03 6.60
C SER A 34 -4.52 -0.65 5.99
N ALA A 35 -4.17 -0.45 4.71
CA ALA A 35 -4.37 0.80 3.98
C ALA A 35 -5.75 0.91 3.30
N MET A 36 -6.53 -0.19 3.23
CA MET A 36 -7.85 -0.21 2.59
C MET A 36 -8.81 0.87 3.11
N PRO A 37 -8.90 1.18 4.42
CA PRO A 37 -9.82 2.21 4.89
C PRO A 37 -9.58 3.58 4.22
N VAL A 38 -8.32 3.95 4.00
CA VAL A 38 -7.95 5.20 3.32
C VAL A 38 -8.33 5.15 1.84
N ILE A 39 -8.07 4.02 1.18
CA ILE A 39 -8.42 3.81 -0.24
C ILE A 39 -9.94 3.86 -0.44
N LEU A 40 -10.70 3.17 0.42
CA LEU A 40 -12.16 3.13 0.34
C LEU A 40 -12.77 4.51 0.63
N PHE A 41 -12.30 5.19 1.67
CA PHE A 41 -12.77 6.54 2.01
C PHE A 41 -12.56 7.51 0.85
N SER A 42 -11.39 7.48 0.22
CA SER A 42 -11.07 8.33 -0.92
C SER A 42 -11.89 8.02 -2.17
N SER A 43 -12.20 6.74 -2.39
CA SER A 43 -12.96 6.28 -3.54
C SER A 43 -14.40 6.77 -3.52
N ILE A 44 -14.99 7.02 -2.34
CA ILE A 44 -16.33 7.60 -2.22
C ILE A 44 -16.39 8.99 -2.88
N PHE A 45 -15.36 9.82 -2.69
CA PHE A 45 -15.31 11.15 -3.30
C PHE A 45 -15.17 11.10 -4.82
N LEU A 46 -14.39 10.14 -5.33
CA LEU A 46 -14.30 9.88 -6.77
C LEU A 46 -15.66 9.46 -7.35
N LEU A 47 -16.39 8.60 -6.65
CA LEU A 47 -17.73 8.19 -7.06
C LEU A 47 -18.70 9.38 -7.08
N ILE A 48 -18.68 10.22 -6.05
CA ILE A 48 -19.51 11.43 -6.01
C ILE A 48 -19.16 12.41 -7.15
N ALA A 49 -17.88 12.52 -7.49
CA ALA A 49 -17.42 13.39 -8.58
C ALA A 49 -17.86 12.90 -9.97
N TYR A 50 -17.81 11.59 -10.24
CA TYR A 50 -17.94 11.08 -11.61
C TYR A 50 -19.15 10.19 -11.89
N VAL A 51 -19.76 9.56 -10.89
CA VAL A 51 -20.98 8.75 -11.10
C VAL A 51 -22.15 9.59 -11.64
N PRO A 52 -22.40 10.83 -11.17
CA PRO A 52 -23.48 11.68 -11.70
C PRO A 52 -23.38 11.97 -13.20
N ASN A 53 -22.17 11.90 -13.78
CA ASN A 53 -21.95 12.16 -15.21
C ASN A 53 -22.72 11.17 -16.10
N ILE A 54 -22.95 9.95 -15.62
CA ILE A 54 -23.70 8.90 -16.32
C ILE A 54 -25.18 9.31 -16.45
N PHE A 55 -25.69 10.09 -15.50
CA PHE A 55 -27.06 10.60 -15.47
C PHE A 55 -27.20 11.98 -16.15
N GLY A 56 -26.15 12.47 -16.81
CA GLY A 56 -26.14 13.77 -17.49
C GLY A 56 -25.88 14.98 -16.57
N PHE A 57 -25.64 14.75 -15.27
CA PHE A 57 -25.26 15.81 -14.34
C PHE A 57 -23.74 15.91 -14.23
N LYS A 58 -23.18 17.04 -14.65
CA LYS A 58 -21.75 17.34 -14.47
C LYS A 58 -21.58 18.43 -13.44
N TRP A 59 -20.70 18.19 -12.48
CA TRP A 59 -20.26 19.23 -11.57
C TRP A 59 -19.53 20.34 -12.35
N ASP A 60 -19.60 21.58 -11.86
CA ASP A 60 -18.69 22.62 -12.32
C ASP A 60 -17.24 22.26 -11.98
N LYS A 61 -16.29 22.76 -12.77
CA LYS A 61 -14.86 22.48 -12.60
C LYS A 61 -14.35 22.82 -11.20
N GLY A 62 -14.90 23.84 -10.55
CA GLY A 62 -14.56 24.19 -9.18
C GLY A 62 -14.98 23.11 -8.17
N MET A 63 -16.20 22.60 -8.30
CA MET A 63 -16.73 21.56 -7.41
C MET A 63 -16.06 20.20 -7.69
N GLU A 64 -15.82 19.87 -8.95
CA GLU A 64 -15.06 18.67 -9.33
C GLU A 64 -13.68 18.67 -8.68
N ALA A 65 -12.95 19.79 -8.74
CA ALA A 65 -11.64 19.91 -8.12
C ALA A 65 -11.67 19.72 -6.60
N ILE A 66 -12.70 20.24 -5.93
CA ILE A 66 -12.90 20.07 -4.48
C ILE A 66 -13.18 18.60 -4.14
N LEU A 67 -14.05 17.94 -4.89
CA LEU A 67 -14.38 16.52 -4.69
C LEU A 67 -13.17 15.62 -4.99
N MET A 68 -12.37 15.95 -5.99
CA MET A 68 -11.17 15.18 -6.34
C MET A 68 -9.99 15.43 -5.40
N LYS A 69 -10.02 16.50 -4.59
CA LYS A 69 -8.93 16.86 -3.68
C LYS A 69 -8.65 15.76 -2.65
N PRO A 70 -9.63 15.26 -1.85
CA PRO A 70 -9.41 14.12 -0.95
C PRO A 70 -8.87 12.88 -1.66
N TYR A 71 -9.39 12.57 -2.86
CA TYR A 71 -8.92 11.43 -3.65
C TYR A 71 -7.44 11.57 -4.01
N ASN A 72 -7.05 12.70 -4.58
CA ASN A 72 -5.67 12.94 -5.02
C ASN A 72 -4.68 12.94 -3.85
N TYR A 73 -5.03 13.51 -2.69
CA TYR A 73 -4.13 13.52 -1.53
C TYR A 73 -3.94 12.13 -0.91
N THR A 74 -5.01 11.36 -0.76
CA THR A 74 -4.94 10.03 -0.15
C THR A 74 -4.31 9.02 -1.09
N MET A 75 -4.77 8.95 -2.34
CA MET A 75 -4.20 8.06 -3.36
C MET A 75 -2.77 8.45 -3.74
N GLY A 76 -2.45 9.74 -3.70
CA GLY A 76 -1.10 10.26 -3.89
C GLY A 76 -0.13 9.92 -2.76
N LEU A 77 -0.60 9.38 -1.64
CA LEU A 77 0.23 8.95 -0.50
C LEU A 77 0.12 7.44 -0.21
N VAL A 78 -0.56 6.67 -1.07
CA VAL A 78 -0.81 5.24 -0.84
C VAL A 78 0.48 4.45 -0.67
N ALA A 79 1.52 4.68 -1.47
CA ALA A 79 2.77 3.91 -1.31
C ALA A 79 3.48 4.23 0.00
N PHE A 80 3.42 5.49 0.44
CA PHE A 80 3.97 5.89 1.74
C PHE A 80 3.26 5.17 2.91
N LEU A 81 1.93 5.13 2.89
CA LEU A 81 1.14 4.42 3.90
C LEU A 81 1.42 2.91 3.86
N VAL A 82 1.44 2.33 2.66
CA VAL A 82 1.70 0.90 2.46
C VAL A 82 3.11 0.50 2.89
N ALA A 83 4.13 1.36 2.72
CA ALA A 83 5.48 1.10 3.22
C ALA A 83 5.48 0.86 4.73
N GLY A 84 4.84 1.76 5.48
CA GLY A 84 4.71 1.65 6.93
C GLY A 84 3.90 0.44 7.36
N THR A 85 2.70 0.26 6.80
CA THR A 85 1.82 -0.85 7.21
C THR A 85 2.40 -2.21 6.84
N THR A 86 3.09 -2.33 5.70
CA THR A 86 3.80 -3.57 5.31
C THR A 86 4.94 -3.88 6.28
N ALA A 87 5.72 -2.86 6.68
CA ALA A 87 6.79 -3.03 7.66
C ALA A 87 6.23 -3.48 9.01
N LYS A 88 5.15 -2.84 9.49
CA LYS A 88 4.43 -3.27 10.69
C LYS A 88 4.00 -4.74 10.62
N SER A 89 3.32 -5.14 9.54
CA SER A 89 2.85 -6.52 9.36
C SER A 89 3.98 -7.53 9.27
N LEU A 90 5.13 -7.15 8.69
CA LEU A 90 6.32 -7.99 8.65
C LEU A 90 6.93 -8.13 10.05
N THR A 91 7.09 -7.03 10.78
CA THR A 91 7.57 -7.02 12.17
C THR A 91 6.70 -7.87 13.08
N ASP A 92 5.37 -7.76 12.98
CA ASP A 92 4.42 -8.60 13.72
C ASP A 92 4.61 -10.09 13.38
N SER A 93 4.99 -10.41 12.13
CA SER A 93 5.27 -11.79 11.71
C SER A 93 6.59 -12.33 12.27
N PHE A 94 7.61 -11.48 12.45
CA PHE A 94 8.87 -11.83 13.11
C PHE A 94 8.70 -11.95 14.63
N ASN A 95 7.99 -11.01 15.27
CA ASN A 95 7.73 -11.00 16.71
C ASN A 95 7.01 -12.24 17.22
N ARG A 96 6.19 -12.89 16.38
CA ARG A 96 5.55 -14.18 16.72
C ARG A 96 6.54 -15.34 16.93
N LYS A 97 7.79 -15.20 16.47
CA LYS A 97 8.86 -16.19 16.63
C LYS A 97 9.88 -15.81 17.71
N LEU A 98 9.84 -14.56 18.18
CA LEU A 98 10.76 -14.04 19.18
C LEU A 98 10.19 -14.25 20.58
N GLU A 99 11.08 -14.37 21.56
CA GLU A 99 10.69 -14.37 22.98
C GLU A 99 10.04 -13.03 23.34
N SER A 100 9.13 -13.05 24.32
CA SER A 100 8.38 -11.84 24.75
C SER A 100 9.28 -10.70 25.23
N THR A 101 10.50 -11.01 25.66
CA THR A 101 11.52 -10.07 26.14
C THR A 101 12.31 -9.40 25.00
N ASN A 102 12.26 -9.94 23.78
CA ASN A 102 13.08 -9.50 22.65
C ASN A 102 12.24 -9.13 21.41
N GLN A 103 11.03 -8.60 21.61
CA GLN A 103 10.16 -8.18 20.52
C GLN A 103 10.60 -6.84 19.93
N ILE A 104 10.57 -6.74 18.61
CA ILE A 104 10.86 -5.52 17.86
C ILE A 104 9.66 -4.59 17.96
N ASN A 105 9.90 -3.30 18.20
CA ASN A 105 8.82 -2.30 18.21
C ASN A 105 8.28 -2.07 16.79
N PHE A 106 7.04 -2.51 16.55
CA PHE A 106 6.39 -2.39 15.25
C PHE A 106 6.21 -0.93 14.80
N ILE A 107 6.00 0.01 15.73
CA ILE A 107 5.89 1.45 15.41
C ILE A 107 7.22 1.98 14.90
N SER A 108 8.32 1.60 15.56
CA SER A 108 9.67 1.99 15.13
C SER A 108 9.97 1.50 13.72
N THR A 109 9.66 0.23 13.41
CA THR A 109 9.86 -0.31 12.06
C THR A 109 8.95 0.35 11.01
N MET A 110 7.70 0.69 11.39
CA MET A 110 6.76 1.39 10.53
C MET A 110 7.30 2.77 10.13
N LEU A 111 7.70 3.58 11.13
CA LEU A 111 8.22 4.92 10.89
C LEU A 111 9.55 4.88 10.12
N ALA A 112 10.44 3.95 10.47
CA ALA A 112 11.70 3.77 9.76
C ALA A 112 11.50 3.40 8.28
N ALA A 113 10.52 2.55 7.97
CA ALA A 113 10.20 2.17 6.60
C ALA A 113 9.57 3.32 5.81
N MET A 114 8.77 4.16 6.47
CA MET A 114 8.22 5.38 5.89
C MET A 114 9.32 6.38 5.57
N CYS A 115 10.28 6.58 6.47
CA CYS A 115 11.47 7.41 6.23
C CYS A 115 12.36 6.83 5.12
N GLY A 116 12.61 5.53 5.12
CA GLY A 116 13.36 4.84 4.07
C GLY A 116 12.69 4.96 2.71
N PHE A 117 11.35 4.93 2.67
CA PHE A 117 10.60 5.14 1.45
C PHE A 117 10.77 6.58 0.93
N LEU A 118 10.70 7.58 1.80
CA LEU A 118 10.97 8.97 1.41
C LEU A 118 12.39 9.11 0.85
N PHE A 119 13.38 8.46 1.45
CA PHE A 119 14.74 8.49 0.93
C PHE A 119 14.87 7.89 -0.48
N LEU A 120 14.13 6.82 -0.77
CA LEU A 120 14.21 6.11 -2.05
C LEU A 120 13.30 6.68 -3.15
N ALA A 121 12.17 7.27 -2.79
CA ALA A 121 11.10 7.61 -3.72
C ALA A 121 10.75 9.11 -3.76
N SER A 122 11.23 9.91 -2.81
CA SER A 122 10.92 11.34 -2.80
C SER A 122 11.97 12.12 -3.58
N ASP A 123 11.53 12.72 -4.68
CA ASP A 123 12.30 13.74 -5.36
C ASP A 123 11.99 15.11 -4.73
N PRO A 124 13.00 15.93 -4.41
CA PRO A 124 12.78 17.27 -3.87
C PRO A 124 12.09 18.17 -4.92
N ALA A 125 11.02 18.83 -4.51
CA ALA A 125 10.40 19.86 -5.34
C ALA A 125 11.28 21.12 -5.37
N LYS A 126 11.27 21.84 -6.50
CA LYS A 126 12.11 23.04 -6.73
C LYS A 126 11.95 24.12 -5.64
N ASP A 127 10.76 24.22 -5.05
CA ASP A 127 10.40 25.24 -4.07
C ASP A 127 10.26 24.67 -2.64
N GLY A 128 10.79 23.46 -2.40
CA GLY A 128 10.62 22.72 -1.15
C GLY A 128 9.38 21.83 -1.15
N GLY A 129 9.46 20.70 -0.43
CA GLY A 129 8.43 19.65 -0.41
C GLY A 129 8.78 18.44 -1.27
N PHE A 130 7.88 17.45 -1.28
CA PHE A 130 8.07 16.17 -1.99
C PHE A 130 7.25 16.14 -3.27
N LEU A 131 7.85 15.69 -4.38
CA LEU A 131 7.10 15.39 -5.59
C LEU A 131 6.20 14.16 -5.36
N SER A 132 4.89 14.32 -5.57
CA SER A 132 3.90 13.26 -5.35
C SER A 132 3.92 12.17 -6.42
N ALA A 133 4.73 12.30 -7.47
CA ALA A 133 4.76 11.41 -8.63
C ALA A 133 4.99 9.94 -8.27
N PHE A 134 5.86 9.69 -7.28
CA PHE A 134 6.18 8.34 -6.80
C PHE A 134 5.56 8.02 -5.44
N MET A 135 4.87 8.96 -4.79
CA MET A 135 4.27 8.73 -3.47
C MET A 135 2.95 7.95 -3.53
N GLY A 136 2.29 7.95 -4.70
CA GLY A 136 1.08 7.19 -4.96
C GLY A 136 1.36 5.75 -5.40
N THR A 137 0.45 5.15 -6.16
CA THR A 137 0.54 3.73 -6.57
C THR A 137 1.81 3.38 -7.35
N LYS A 138 2.45 4.34 -8.04
CA LYS A 138 3.71 4.13 -8.77
C LYS A 138 4.87 3.74 -7.85
N GLY A 139 4.88 4.17 -6.60
CA GLY A 139 5.94 3.87 -5.64
C GLY A 139 5.75 2.56 -4.87
N LEU A 140 4.72 1.76 -5.16
CA LEU A 140 4.40 0.58 -4.35
C LEU A 140 5.53 -0.45 -4.29
N LEU A 141 6.25 -0.66 -5.40
CA LEU A 141 7.41 -1.57 -5.40
C LEU A 141 8.54 -1.05 -4.48
N THR A 142 8.80 0.25 -4.52
CA THR A 142 9.77 0.91 -3.65
C THR A 142 9.34 0.87 -2.18
N ALA A 143 8.04 1.01 -1.91
CA ALA A 143 7.46 0.87 -0.57
C ALA A 143 7.72 -0.51 0.03
N PHE A 144 7.55 -1.58 -0.75
CA PHE A 144 7.85 -2.93 -0.29
C PHE A 144 9.35 -3.14 -0.03
N LEU A 145 10.19 -2.63 -0.93
CA LEU A 145 11.64 -2.71 -0.76
C LEU A 145 12.07 -2.02 0.54
N SER A 146 11.60 -0.79 0.77
CA SER A 146 11.85 -0.05 2.00
C SER A 146 11.40 -0.84 3.22
N ALA A 147 10.17 -1.32 3.23
CA ALA A 147 9.61 -2.11 4.34
C ALA A 147 10.46 -3.35 4.66
N PHE A 148 10.88 -4.10 3.64
CA PHE A 148 11.64 -5.32 3.82
C PHE A 148 13.05 -5.04 4.33
N VAL A 149 13.76 -4.10 3.71
CA VAL A 149 15.12 -3.74 4.12
C VAL A 149 15.11 -3.20 5.55
N THR A 150 14.18 -2.31 5.88
CA THR A 150 14.07 -1.74 7.23
C THR A 150 13.86 -2.83 8.29
N VAL A 151 12.93 -3.77 8.08
CA VAL A 151 12.63 -4.80 9.08
C VAL A 151 13.70 -5.89 9.16
N ILE A 152 14.49 -6.10 8.11
CA ILE A 152 15.61 -7.03 8.14
C ILE A 152 16.81 -6.44 8.90
N VAL A 153 16.99 -5.12 8.85
CA VAL A 153 18.14 -4.43 9.47
C VAL A 153 17.90 -4.05 10.93
N LEU A 154 16.65 -3.76 11.32
CA LEU A 154 16.23 -3.46 12.71
C LEU A 154 15.94 -4.72 13.51
#